data_AF-A0A814VMP8-F1
#
_entry.id   AF-A0A814VMP8-F1
#
_cell.length_a   1.000
_cell.length_b   1.000
_cell.length_c   1.000
_cell.angle_alpha   90.00
_cell.angle_beta   90.00
_cell.angle_gamma   90.00
#
_symmetry.space_group_name_H-M   'P 1'
#
loop_
_entity.id
_entity.type
_entity.pdbx_description
1 polymer ?
#
loop_
_entity_poly.entity_id
_entity_poly.type
_entity_poly.pdbx_seq_one_letter_code
_entity_poly.pdbx_strand_id
1 'polypeptide(L)'
;MTWFRSLPQVVSVCSIETAASNTVTYSQCFTSGATATSQCTAWTTFVAQLTPRAYTLLTIRGTQDLVGVTVTDATVISNIASALRTSTAYGPVTSNSRSWAVGSCGTAYELSASGTTCQCASPGYIARPCLTNLNWGGINNITCSAASQTITVIFQY
;
A
#
# COMPACT_ATOMS: atom_id res chain seq x y z
N MET A 1 22.50 20.18 58.62
CA MET A 1 22.53 19.00 57.73
C MET A 1 21.35 19.05 56.77
N THR A 2 21.61 19.63 55.60
CA THR A 2 21.28 19.15 54.25
C THR A 2 20.28 17.98 54.00
N TRP A 3 19.42 18.20 52.99
CA TRP A 3 18.64 17.27 52.10
C TRP A 3 17.32 16.66 52.65
N PHE A 4 16.20 16.52 51.93
CA PHE A 4 15.89 16.40 50.49
C PHE A 4 14.59 17.15 50.13
N ARG A 5 14.55 17.85 48.99
CA ARG A 5 13.29 18.26 48.32
C ARG A 5 12.82 17.10 47.45
N SER A 6 11.63 16.54 47.71
CA SER A 6 10.96 15.66 46.74
C SER A 6 10.25 16.53 45.69
N LEU A 7 10.77 16.52 44.47
CA LEU A 7 10.03 16.98 43.30
C LEU A 7 8.89 16.00 43.04
N PRO A 8 7.64 16.44 42.80
CA PRO A 8 6.68 15.57 42.15
C PRO A 8 7.21 15.30 40.73
N GLN A 9 7.43 14.03 40.41
CA GLN A 9 7.74 13.61 39.04
C GLN A 9 6.64 14.13 38.13
N VAL A 10 7.03 14.94 37.14
CA VAL A 10 6.25 15.14 35.94
C VAL A 10 6.11 13.76 35.32
N VAL A 11 4.92 13.17 35.43
CA VAL A 11 4.55 12.02 34.60
C VAL A 11 4.54 12.56 33.19
N SER A 12 5.65 12.40 32.46
CA SER A 12 5.64 12.50 31.02
C SER A 12 4.86 11.30 30.53
N VAL A 13 3.54 11.46 30.49
CA VAL A 13 2.71 10.62 29.66
C VAL A 13 3.22 10.82 28.25
N CYS A 14 3.77 9.76 27.68
CA CYS A 14 3.78 9.57 26.24
C CYS A 14 2.32 9.36 25.81
N SER A 15 1.50 10.39 25.95
CA SER A 15 0.26 10.50 25.20
C SER A 15 0.70 10.86 23.79
N ILE A 16 1.05 9.82 23.01
CA ILE A 16 0.81 9.91 21.58
C ILE A 16 -0.70 10.05 21.49
N GLU A 17 -1.14 11.25 21.14
CA GLU A 17 -2.47 11.43 20.59
C GLU A 17 -2.49 10.63 19.29
N THR A 18 -2.82 9.34 19.39
CA THR A 18 -3.25 8.58 18.24
C THR A 18 -4.61 9.17 17.89
N ALA A 19 -4.61 10.20 17.05
CA ALA A 19 -5.74 10.38 16.15
C ALA A 19 -5.97 9.01 15.53
N ALA A 20 -7.07 8.35 15.90
CA ALA A 20 -7.44 7.06 15.35
C ALA A 20 -7.71 7.28 13.86
N SER A 21 -6.67 7.20 13.03
CA SER A 21 -6.84 7.31 11.59
C SER A 21 -7.56 6.06 11.12
N ASN A 22 -8.67 6.28 10.43
CA ASN A 22 -9.42 5.18 9.86
C ASN A 22 -8.60 4.63 8.69
N THR A 23 -8.69 3.32 8.46
CA THR A 23 -7.94 2.70 7.36
C THR A 23 -8.85 1.88 6.47
N VAL A 24 -8.56 1.91 5.16
CA VAL A 24 -9.00 0.87 4.24
C VAL A 24 -7.78 0.00 3.96
N THR A 25 -7.86 -1.29 4.29
CA THR A 25 -6.72 -2.21 4.19
C THR A 25 -7.05 -3.39 3.29
N TYR A 26 -6.13 -3.66 2.37
CA TYR A 26 -6.03 -4.91 1.63
C TYR A 26 -4.80 -5.66 2.13
N SER A 27 -4.94 -6.93 2.49
CA SER A 27 -3.80 -7.78 2.84
C SER A 27 -4.14 -9.21 2.46
N GLN A 28 -3.35 -9.81 1.56
CA GLN A 28 -3.61 -11.15 1.05
C GLN A 28 -2.31 -11.91 0.82
N CYS A 29 -2.34 -13.22 1.11
CA CYS A 29 -1.25 -14.14 0.85
C CYS A 29 -1.31 -14.63 -0.60
N PHE A 30 -0.18 -14.57 -1.30
CA PHE A 30 0.00 -15.07 -2.66
C PHE A 30 0.97 -16.25 -2.65
N THR A 31 0.64 -17.27 -3.42
CA THR A 31 1.44 -18.48 -3.56
C THR A 31 2.15 -18.48 -4.91
N SER A 32 3.46 -18.72 -4.91
CA SER A 32 4.23 -18.86 -6.14
C SER A 32 3.68 -20.00 -7.00
N GLY A 33 3.64 -19.81 -8.31
CA GLY A 33 3.09 -20.79 -9.25
C GLY A 33 1.56 -20.90 -9.26
N ALA A 34 0.85 -20.03 -8.55
CA ALA A 34 -0.61 -20.01 -8.51
C ALA A 34 -1.21 -18.71 -9.08
N THR A 35 -2.39 -18.83 -9.69
CA THR A 35 -3.20 -17.68 -10.10
C THR A 35 -3.96 -17.11 -8.88
N ALA A 36 -4.04 -15.79 -8.79
CA ALA A 36 -4.53 -15.06 -7.62
C ALA A 36 -6.06 -14.85 -7.62
N THR A 37 -6.85 -15.92 -7.63
CA THR A 37 -8.32 -15.82 -7.79
C THR A 37 -9.01 -15.18 -6.59
N SER A 38 -8.83 -15.72 -5.37
CA SER A 38 -9.48 -15.15 -4.17
C SER A 38 -8.91 -13.80 -3.80
N GLN A 39 -7.61 -13.59 -4.04
CA GLN A 39 -6.92 -12.33 -3.83
C GLN A 39 -7.47 -11.25 -4.76
N CYS A 40 -7.79 -11.59 -6.01
CA CYS A 40 -8.49 -10.67 -6.91
C CYS A 40 -9.88 -10.28 -6.38
N THR A 41 -10.70 -11.22 -5.90
CA THR A 41 -12.00 -10.88 -5.30
C THR A 41 -11.87 -9.97 -4.08
N ALA A 42 -10.85 -10.19 -3.25
CA ALA A 42 -10.55 -9.30 -2.13
C ALA A 42 -10.08 -7.92 -2.63
N TRP A 43 -9.33 -7.86 -3.73
CA TRP A 43 -8.88 -6.61 -4.34
C TRP A 43 -10.04 -5.77 -4.86
N THR A 44 -11.00 -6.38 -5.57
CA THR A 44 -12.19 -5.68 -6.06
C THR A 44 -13.05 -5.14 -4.91
N THR A 45 -13.17 -5.91 -3.82
CA THR A 45 -13.85 -5.47 -2.59
C THR A 45 -13.13 -4.31 -1.92
N PHE A 46 -11.79 -4.32 -1.91
CA PHE A 46 -10.96 -3.25 -1.38
C PHE A 46 -11.08 -1.96 -2.19
N VAL A 47 -10.92 -2.00 -3.52
CA VAL A 47 -11.00 -0.78 -4.36
C VAL A 47 -12.41 -0.17 -4.31
N ALA A 48 -13.44 -0.98 -4.09
CA ALA A 48 -14.81 -0.52 -3.87
C ALA A 48 -15.02 0.26 -2.56
N GLN A 49 -14.06 0.22 -1.62
CA GLN A 49 -14.10 1.01 -0.38
C GLN A 49 -13.38 2.36 -0.50
N LEU A 50 -12.60 2.58 -1.57
CA LEU A 50 -11.79 3.79 -1.79
C LEU A 50 -12.63 4.99 -2.27
N THR A 51 -13.63 5.38 -1.49
CA THR A 51 -14.48 6.54 -1.80
C THR A 51 -13.71 7.86 -1.59
N PRO A 52 -14.16 9.01 -2.12
CA PRO A 52 -13.54 10.30 -1.84
C PRO A 52 -13.49 10.58 -0.33
N ARG A 53 -12.27 10.78 0.21
CA ARG A 53 -11.96 11.01 1.64
C ARG A 53 -10.67 11.83 1.75
N ALA A 54 -10.39 12.37 2.92
CA ALA A 54 -9.15 13.09 3.21
C ALA A 54 -8.01 12.09 3.50
N TYR A 55 -7.50 11.42 2.47
CA TYR A 55 -6.42 10.45 2.64
C TYR A 55 -5.11 11.13 3.05
N THR A 56 -4.43 10.54 4.05
CA THR A 56 -3.22 11.11 4.67
C THR A 56 -1.98 10.27 4.43
N LEU A 57 -2.13 8.96 4.25
CA LEU A 57 -1.03 8.03 3.98
C LEU A 57 -1.50 6.87 3.11
N LEU A 58 -0.73 6.57 2.06
CA LEU A 58 -0.79 5.29 1.37
C LEU A 58 0.48 4.51 1.66
N THR A 59 0.34 3.24 2.03
CA THR A 59 1.45 2.30 2.21
C THR A 59 1.25 1.06 1.33
N ILE A 60 2.30 0.62 0.64
CA ILE A 60 2.38 -0.72 0.03
C ILE A 60 3.59 -1.48 0.61
N ARG A 61 3.33 -2.64 1.20
CA ARG A 61 4.31 -3.44 1.96
C ARG A 61 4.01 -4.94 1.86
N GLY A 62 4.88 -5.78 2.40
CA GLY A 62 4.68 -7.23 2.36
C GLY A 62 5.63 -8.01 3.23
N THR A 63 5.54 -9.34 3.21
CA THR A 63 6.42 -10.20 4.04
C THR A 63 7.90 -10.13 3.65
N GLN A 64 8.21 -9.62 2.45
CA GLN A 64 9.58 -9.39 1.98
C GLN A 64 10.10 -7.98 2.30
N ASP A 65 9.22 -7.08 2.75
CA ASP A 65 9.57 -5.78 3.33
C ASP A 65 8.39 -5.29 4.20
N LEU A 66 8.55 -5.44 5.52
CA LEU A 66 7.52 -5.13 6.51
C LEU A 66 7.32 -3.62 6.71
N VAL A 67 8.31 -2.81 6.33
CA VAL A 67 8.21 -1.34 6.32
C VAL A 67 7.46 -0.90 5.07
N GLY A 68 7.89 -1.41 3.92
CA GLY A 68 7.33 -1.07 2.63
C GLY A 68 7.58 0.39 2.26
N VAL A 69 6.73 0.91 1.39
CA VAL A 69 6.90 2.24 0.80
C VAL A 69 5.62 3.02 0.88
N THR A 70 5.78 4.33 1.03
CA THR A 70 4.67 5.22 1.37
C THR A 70 4.60 6.44 0.47
N VAL A 71 3.41 7.01 0.33
CA VAL A 71 3.21 8.37 -0.14
C VAL A 71 2.34 9.12 0.86
N THR A 72 2.71 10.38 1.13
CA THR A 72 2.07 11.29 2.09
C THR A 72 1.45 12.52 1.42
N ASP A 73 1.62 12.68 0.11
CA ASP A 73 0.96 13.74 -0.66
C ASP A 73 -0.53 13.39 -0.84
N ALA A 74 -1.40 14.13 -0.16
CA ALA A 74 -2.84 13.91 -0.16
C ALA A 74 -3.47 13.96 -1.57
N THR A 75 -2.92 14.77 -2.48
CA THR A 75 -3.42 14.86 -3.87
C THR A 75 -3.05 13.60 -4.64
N VAL A 76 -1.81 13.14 -4.51
CA VAL A 76 -1.35 11.89 -5.15
C VAL A 76 -2.14 10.70 -4.60
N ILE A 77 -2.32 10.60 -3.28
CA ILE A 77 -3.07 9.49 -2.67
C ILE A 77 -4.53 9.49 -3.15
N SER A 78 -5.18 10.66 -3.16
CA SER A 78 -6.58 10.79 -3.60
C SER A 78 -6.75 10.40 -5.07
N ASN A 79 -5.80 10.80 -5.94
CA ASN A 79 -5.81 10.42 -7.35
C ASN A 79 -5.61 8.91 -7.54
N ILE A 80 -4.69 8.29 -6.78
CA ILE A 80 -4.49 6.84 -6.81
C ILE A 80 -5.76 6.12 -6.35
N ALA A 81 -6.36 6.54 -5.23
CA ALA A 81 -7.59 5.96 -4.69
C ALA A 81 -8.74 6.04 -5.70
N SER A 82 -8.94 7.22 -6.30
CA SER A 82 -9.94 7.43 -7.34
C SER A 82 -9.65 6.54 -8.55
N ALA A 83 -8.43 6.54 -9.06
CA ALA A 83 -8.03 5.78 -10.24
C ALA A 83 -8.28 4.28 -10.10
N LEU A 84 -7.91 3.71 -8.94
CA LEU A 84 -8.18 2.31 -8.61
C LEU A 84 -9.67 2.02 -8.56
N ARG A 85 -10.44 2.87 -7.89
CA ARG A 85 -11.89 2.71 -7.74
C ARG A 85 -12.64 2.80 -9.07
N THR A 86 -12.29 3.78 -9.91
CA THR A 86 -13.02 4.09 -11.15
C THR A 86 -12.45 3.40 -12.37
N SER A 87 -11.42 2.56 -12.22
CA SER A 87 -10.76 1.90 -13.33
C SER A 87 -10.28 2.91 -14.38
N THR A 88 -9.55 3.94 -13.94
CA THR A 88 -8.95 4.96 -14.81
C THR A 88 -7.45 5.02 -14.61
N ALA A 89 -6.70 5.36 -15.66
CA ALA A 89 -5.25 5.47 -15.57
C ALA A 89 -4.82 6.71 -14.77
N TYR A 90 -3.71 6.60 -14.04
CA TYR A 90 -3.07 7.71 -13.35
C TYR A 90 -1.56 7.49 -13.28
N GLY A 91 -0.79 8.57 -13.41
CA GLY A 91 0.66 8.52 -13.42
C GLY A 91 1.27 8.02 -14.74
N PRO A 92 2.60 7.78 -14.77
CA PRO A 92 3.51 7.80 -13.63
C PRO A 92 3.68 9.21 -13.02
N VAL A 93 3.67 9.30 -11.69
CA VAL A 93 3.96 10.52 -10.93
C VAL A 93 5.00 10.24 -9.85
N THR A 94 5.97 11.12 -9.69
CA THR A 94 6.98 10.96 -8.64
C THR A 94 6.48 11.53 -7.31
N SER A 95 6.47 10.72 -6.26
CA SER A 95 6.20 11.14 -4.89
C SER A 95 6.92 10.24 -3.88
N ASN A 96 7.46 10.85 -2.81
CA ASN A 96 8.32 10.20 -1.81
C ASN A 96 9.44 9.35 -2.46
N SER A 97 10.11 9.93 -3.46
CA SER A 97 11.20 9.29 -4.23
C SER A 97 10.83 8.03 -5.01
N ARG A 98 9.53 7.79 -5.24
CA ARG A 98 9.04 6.67 -6.05
C ARG A 98 8.12 7.14 -7.15
N SER A 99 8.08 6.38 -8.23
CA SER A 99 7.17 6.64 -9.36
C SER A 99 5.93 5.77 -9.21
N TRP A 100 4.79 6.42 -9.00
CA TRP A 100 3.50 5.80 -8.75
C TRP A 100 2.63 5.82 -9.99
N ALA A 101 2.02 4.69 -10.33
CA ALA A 101 1.08 4.59 -11.41
C ALA A 101 -0.08 3.64 -11.07
N VAL A 102 -1.23 3.94 -11.65
CA VAL A 102 -2.42 3.09 -11.67
C VAL A 102 -2.84 2.90 -13.11
N GLY A 103 -3.14 1.67 -13.50
CA GLY A 103 -3.37 1.36 -14.90
C GLY A 103 -3.91 -0.05 -15.10
N SER A 104 -4.49 -0.28 -16.28
CA SER A 104 -5.06 -1.58 -16.64
C SER A 104 -3.94 -2.61 -16.77
N CYS A 105 -4.03 -3.70 -16.01
CA CYS A 105 -3.19 -4.87 -16.19
C CYS A 105 -3.94 -6.15 -15.81
N GLY A 106 -4.60 -6.77 -16.79
CA GLY A 106 -5.52 -7.87 -16.54
C GLY A 106 -6.96 -7.38 -16.41
N THR A 107 -7.74 -7.99 -15.53
CA THR A 107 -9.18 -7.70 -15.39
C THR A 107 -9.51 -6.58 -14.39
N ALA A 108 -8.50 -6.09 -13.65
CA ALA A 108 -8.62 -4.91 -12.81
C ALA A 108 -7.36 -4.02 -12.93
N TYR A 109 -7.42 -2.86 -12.29
CA TYR A 109 -6.32 -1.91 -12.27
C TYR A 109 -5.24 -2.32 -11.24
N GLU A 110 -3.99 -2.22 -11.68
CA GLU A 110 -2.76 -2.43 -10.92
C GLU A 110 -2.39 -1.15 -10.16
N LEU A 111 -1.79 -1.31 -8.98
CA LEU A 111 -1.03 -0.25 -8.31
C LEU A 111 0.47 -0.54 -8.41
N SER A 112 1.21 0.37 -9.02
CA SER A 112 2.67 0.31 -9.13
C SER A 112 3.30 1.48 -8.37
N ALA A 113 4.28 1.20 -7.52
CA ALA A 113 5.20 2.18 -6.94
C ALA A 113 6.61 2.04 -7.54
N SER A 114 6.68 1.58 -8.79
CA SER A 114 7.92 1.19 -9.49
C SER A 114 7.99 1.71 -10.93
N GLY A 115 7.26 2.78 -11.25
CA GLY A 115 7.21 3.34 -12.60
C GLY A 115 5.88 3.07 -13.30
N THR A 116 5.93 2.45 -14.47
CA THR A 116 4.74 2.15 -15.29
C THR A 116 4.02 0.89 -14.82
N THR A 117 2.86 0.61 -15.41
CA THR A 117 2.06 -0.58 -15.13
C THR A 117 2.36 -1.73 -16.11
N CYS A 118 1.93 -2.95 -15.78
CA CYS A 118 2.16 -4.14 -16.60
C CYS A 118 3.64 -4.47 -16.86
N GLN A 119 4.52 -4.14 -15.92
CA GLN A 119 5.94 -4.47 -16.02
C GLN A 119 6.33 -5.57 -15.04
N CYS A 120 7.44 -6.25 -15.34
CA CYS A 120 8.16 -7.10 -14.39
C CYS A 120 9.33 -6.29 -13.81
N ALA A 121 9.16 -5.73 -12.61
CA ALA A 121 10.19 -4.97 -11.93
C ALA A 121 10.99 -5.87 -10.97
N SER A 122 12.27 -5.54 -10.77
CA SER A 122 13.14 -6.19 -9.79
C SER A 122 14.24 -5.21 -9.33
N PRO A 123 14.23 -4.75 -8.06
CA PRO A 123 13.14 -4.90 -7.10
C PRO A 123 11.92 -4.07 -7.50
N GLY A 124 10.72 -4.56 -7.19
CA GLY A 124 9.46 -3.86 -7.45
C GLY A 124 8.50 -3.88 -6.27
N TYR A 125 7.58 -2.92 -6.28
CA TYR A 125 6.49 -2.73 -5.33
C TYR A 125 5.23 -2.55 -6.16
N ILE A 126 4.58 -3.67 -6.47
CA ILE A 126 3.45 -3.74 -7.40
C ILE A 126 2.39 -4.66 -6.80
N ALA A 127 1.15 -4.18 -6.77
CA ALA A 127 -0.03 -4.99 -6.45
C ALA A 127 -0.91 -5.08 -7.71
N ARG A 128 -1.02 -6.28 -8.28
CA ARG A 128 -1.91 -6.60 -9.42
C ARG A 128 -2.62 -7.94 -9.23
N PRO A 129 -3.46 -8.07 -8.19
CA PRO A 129 -4.03 -9.36 -7.81
C PRO A 129 -4.94 -9.97 -8.88
N CYS A 130 -5.49 -9.14 -9.77
CA CYS A 130 -6.43 -9.55 -10.81
C CYS A 130 -5.81 -9.85 -12.18
N LEU A 131 -4.50 -10.10 -12.22
CA LEU A 131 -3.89 -10.66 -13.41
C LEU A 131 -4.22 -12.15 -13.51
N THR A 132 -4.67 -12.63 -14.67
CA THR A 132 -5.15 -14.01 -14.86
C THR A 132 -4.03 -15.04 -15.03
N ASN A 133 -2.83 -14.72 -14.55
CA ASN A 133 -1.65 -15.58 -14.57
C ASN A 133 -0.89 -15.49 -13.22
N LEU A 134 0.31 -16.07 -13.15
CA LEU A 134 1.14 -16.14 -11.95
C LEU A 134 1.90 -14.84 -11.60
N ASN A 135 1.74 -13.77 -12.39
CA ASN A 135 2.46 -12.51 -12.20
C ASN A 135 1.62 -11.51 -11.40
N TRP A 136 1.19 -11.85 -10.19
CA TRP A 136 0.30 -11.02 -9.35
C TRP A 136 0.98 -9.78 -8.72
N GLY A 137 2.27 -9.57 -8.97
CA GLY A 137 3.05 -8.46 -8.42
C GLY A 137 4.14 -8.95 -7.47
N GLY A 138 4.56 -8.08 -6.57
CA GLY A 138 5.61 -8.39 -5.59
C GLY A 138 6.06 -7.16 -4.81
N ILE A 139 6.65 -7.39 -3.64
CA ILE A 139 7.18 -6.35 -2.75
C ILE A 139 8.67 -6.56 -2.57
N ASN A 140 9.44 -5.50 -2.82
CA ASN A 140 10.90 -5.44 -2.65
C ASN A 140 11.69 -6.58 -3.32
N ASN A 141 11.15 -7.16 -4.39
CA ASN A 141 11.76 -8.26 -5.12
C ASN A 141 11.17 -8.34 -6.54
N ILE A 142 11.45 -9.40 -7.29
CA ILE A 142 10.84 -9.68 -8.58
C ILE A 142 9.31 -9.68 -8.50
N THR A 143 8.63 -9.06 -9.47
CA THR A 143 7.16 -8.94 -9.49
C THR A 143 6.46 -9.87 -10.49
N CYS A 144 7.24 -10.65 -11.24
CA CYS A 144 6.78 -11.71 -12.15
C CYS A 144 7.35 -13.04 -11.68
N SER A 145 6.54 -14.10 -11.67
CA SER A 145 6.90 -15.38 -11.05
C SER A 145 7.42 -15.22 -9.63
N ALA A 146 6.83 -14.28 -8.88
CA ALA A 146 7.31 -13.91 -7.55
C ALA A 146 7.22 -15.09 -6.57
N ALA A 147 8.14 -15.10 -5.59
CA ALA A 147 8.07 -16.03 -4.47
C ALA A 147 6.82 -15.75 -3.62
N SER A 148 6.31 -16.78 -2.94
CA SER A 148 5.14 -16.66 -2.08
C SER A 148 5.35 -15.56 -1.04
N GLN A 149 4.38 -14.66 -0.92
CA GLN A 149 4.45 -13.54 0.03
C GLN A 149 3.06 -12.98 0.31
N THR A 150 2.93 -12.24 1.42
CA THR A 150 1.74 -11.41 1.63
C THR A 150 1.99 -10.03 1.05
N ILE A 151 1.06 -9.52 0.24
CA ILE A 151 1.04 -8.12 -0.22
C ILE A 151 -0.03 -7.38 0.58
N THR A 152 0.34 -6.20 1.10
CA THR A 152 -0.54 -5.34 1.88
C THR A 152 -0.54 -3.92 1.30
N VAL A 153 -1.74 -3.37 1.09
CA VAL A 153 -1.98 -1.98 0.66
C VAL A 153 -2.89 -1.31 1.68
N ILE A 154 -2.50 -0.14 2.19
CA ILE A 154 -3.21 0.56 3.27
C ILE A 154 -3.41 2.00 2.84
N PHE A 155 -4.66 2.47 2.90
CA PHE A 155 -5.01 3.89 2.81
C PHE A 155 -5.48 4.36 4.19
N GLN A 156 -4.82 5.36 4.74
CA GLN A 156 -5.21 6.07 5.98
C GLN A 156 -5.98 7.34 5.63
N TYR A 157 -7.04 7.65 6.38
CA TYR A 157 -7.90 8.83 6.23
C TYR A 157 -8.58 9.21 7.55
#